data_AF-A0A241XKI0-F1
#
_entry.id   AF-A0A241XKI0-F1
#
_cell.length_a   1.000
_cell.length_b   1.000
_cell.length_c   1.000
_cell.angle_alpha   90.00
_cell.angle_beta   90.00
_cell.angle_gamma   90.00
#
_symmetry.space_group_name_H-M   'P 1'
#
loop_
_entity.id
_entity.type
_entity.pdbx_description
1 polymer ?
#
loop_
_entity_poly.entity_id
_entity_poly.type
_entity_poly.pdbx_seq_one_letter_code
_entity_poly.pdbx_strand_id
1 'polypeptide(L)'
;MARHKQPDVVAKFKGADKKNPQRYRKESAQGEGEIGDAPIHLQGPARLAWVELCSQSIKGVLTGSDRIILEVTANLLAEYRSNPSEFAVGKYTHLIGNLARLGLTPSDRQKFGLEKPKEKDEFEDF
;
A
#
# COMPACT_ATOMS: atom_id res chain seq x y z
N MET A 1 -8.53 27.49 0.28
CA MET A 1 -8.66 26.32 -0.62
C MET A 1 -9.47 25.24 0.09
N ALA A 2 -10.37 24.54 -0.61
CA ALA A 2 -11.08 23.41 -0.03
C ALA A 2 -10.09 22.29 0.33
N ARG A 3 -10.10 21.84 1.58
CA ARG A 3 -9.21 20.77 2.06
C ARG A 3 -9.49 19.48 1.28
N HIS A 4 -8.47 18.72 0.89
CA HIS A 4 -8.63 17.44 0.17
C HIS A 4 -9.57 16.47 0.91
N LYS A 5 -10.31 15.65 0.16
CA LYS A 5 -11.22 14.62 0.73
C LYS A 5 -10.37 13.64 1.54
N GLN A 6 -10.80 13.36 2.77
CA GLN A 6 -10.15 12.32 3.56
C GLN A 6 -10.57 10.95 3.03
N PRO A 7 -9.74 9.90 3.16
CA PRO A 7 -10.16 8.54 2.83
C PRO A 7 -11.41 8.14 3.62
N ASP A 8 -12.31 7.36 3.01
CA ASP A 8 -13.61 7.04 3.60
C ASP A 8 -13.49 6.33 4.96
N VAL A 9 -12.50 5.42 5.10
CA VAL A 9 -12.21 4.73 6.38
C VAL A 9 -11.87 5.73 7.49
N VAL A 10 -11.00 6.70 7.18
CA VAL A 10 -10.60 7.74 8.14
C VAL A 10 -11.75 8.69 8.44
N ALA A 11 -12.60 8.98 7.44
CA ALA A 11 -13.77 9.84 7.61
C ALA A 11 -14.82 9.20 8.52
N LYS A 12 -15.11 7.91 8.34
CA LYS A 12 -15.98 7.10 9.23
C LYS A 12 -15.44 7.09 10.66
N PHE A 13 -14.16 6.80 10.84
CA PHE A 13 -13.53 6.78 12.17
C PHE A 13 -13.61 8.13 12.89
N LYS A 14 -13.44 9.24 12.16
CA LYS A 14 -13.49 10.60 12.73
C LYS A 14 -14.90 11.21 12.79
N GLY A 15 -15.93 10.50 12.33
CA GLY A 15 -17.30 11.01 12.20
C GLY A 15 -17.44 12.17 11.20
N ALA A 16 -16.45 12.35 10.32
CA ALA A 16 -16.45 13.40 9.29
C ALA A 16 -17.45 13.08 8.17
N ASP A 17 -17.73 11.79 7.96
CA ASP A 17 -18.81 11.26 7.13
C ASP A 17 -20.20 11.71 7.63
N LYS A 18 -20.44 11.63 8.95
CA LYS A 18 -21.69 12.09 9.57
C LYS A 18 -21.88 13.61 9.46
N LYS A 19 -20.80 14.38 9.57
CA LYS A 19 -20.82 15.85 9.43
C LYS A 19 -20.98 16.32 7.98
N ASN A 20 -20.51 15.56 7.00
CA ASN A 20 -20.55 15.92 5.59
C ASN A 20 -21.02 14.73 4.72
N PRO A 21 -22.26 14.23 4.90
CA PRO A 21 -22.72 12.99 4.27
C PRO A 21 -22.69 13.08 2.74
N GLN A 22 -22.97 14.25 2.17
CA GLN A 22 -22.93 14.47 0.73
C GLN A 22 -21.53 14.26 0.13
N ARG A 23 -20.47 14.52 0.91
CA ARG A 23 -19.07 14.36 0.48
C ARG A 23 -18.60 12.90 0.49
N TYR A 24 -19.24 12.07 1.31
CA TYR A 24 -18.90 10.66 1.53
C TYR A 24 -20.01 9.71 1.05
N ARG A 25 -20.93 10.21 0.21
CA ARG A 25 -22.07 9.45 -0.31
C ARG A 25 -21.65 8.27 -1.20
N LYS A 26 -20.57 8.43 -1.96
CA LYS A 26 -20.01 7.36 -2.81
C LYS A 26 -18.91 6.65 -2.06
N GLU A 27 -18.99 5.33 -2.01
CA GLU A 27 -17.90 4.49 -1.53
C GLU A 27 -16.69 4.61 -2.47
N SER A 28 -15.50 4.57 -1.89
CA SER A 28 -14.26 4.51 -2.65
C SER A 28 -14.18 3.18 -3.40
N ALA A 29 -13.77 3.24 -4.66
CA ALA A 29 -13.46 2.05 -5.42
C ALA A 29 -12.43 1.21 -4.64
N GLN A 30 -12.76 -0.06 -4.44
CA GLN A 30 -11.84 -1.02 -3.86
C GLN A 30 -11.08 -1.71 -4.99
N GLY A 31 -9.84 -2.08 -4.74
CA GLY A 31 -9.13 -3.01 -5.61
C GLY A 31 -9.81 -4.37 -5.57
N GLU A 32 -9.82 -5.06 -6.71
CA GLU A 32 -10.38 -6.40 -6.83
C GLU A 32 -9.28 -7.44 -7.08
N GLY A 33 -9.53 -8.66 -6.60
CA GLY A 33 -8.66 -9.81 -6.79
C GLY A 33 -7.44 -9.83 -5.88
N GLU A 34 -6.80 -10.99 -5.83
CA GLU A 34 -5.52 -11.18 -5.16
C GLU A 34 -4.36 -10.73 -6.05
N ILE A 35 -3.23 -10.35 -5.44
CA ILE A 35 -2.03 -10.00 -6.19
C ILE A 35 -1.58 -11.17 -7.06
N GLY A 36 -1.64 -12.41 -6.55
CA GLY A 36 -1.20 -13.62 -7.27
C GLY A 36 0.29 -13.66 -7.62
N ASP A 37 0.65 -14.59 -8.51
CA ASP A 37 2.04 -14.77 -8.96
C ASP A 37 2.55 -13.61 -9.81
N ALA A 38 3.87 -13.42 -9.83
CA ALA A 38 4.53 -12.46 -10.71
C ALA A 38 4.13 -12.67 -12.18
N PRO A 39 3.99 -11.59 -12.98
CA PRO A 39 3.72 -11.70 -14.41
C PRO A 39 4.74 -12.60 -15.13
N ILE A 40 4.30 -13.36 -16.14
CA ILE A 40 5.13 -14.36 -16.86
C ILE A 40 6.37 -13.71 -17.50
N HIS A 41 6.24 -12.47 -17.97
CA HIS A 41 7.33 -11.71 -18.58
C HIS A 41 8.31 -11.11 -17.56
N LEU A 42 7.95 -11.06 -16.28
CA LEU A 42 8.85 -10.60 -15.21
C LEU A 42 9.80 -11.74 -14.83
N GLN A 43 11.08 -11.59 -15.12
CA GLN A 43 12.08 -12.65 -14.97
C GLN A 43 13.29 -12.19 -14.15
N GLY A 44 14.09 -13.16 -13.72
CA GLY A 44 15.37 -12.92 -13.05
C GLY A 44 15.23 -12.12 -11.74
N PRO A 45 16.15 -11.16 -11.48
CA PRO A 45 16.15 -10.38 -10.24
C PRO A 45 14.86 -9.61 -9.97
N ALA A 46 14.17 -9.13 -11.02
CA ALA A 46 12.90 -8.42 -10.87
C ALA A 46 11.78 -9.34 -10.37
N ARG A 47 11.78 -10.62 -10.78
CA ARG A 47 10.81 -11.60 -10.26
C ARG A 47 11.03 -11.90 -8.78
N LEU A 48 12.29 -11.98 -8.34
CA LEU A 48 12.62 -12.15 -6.93
C LEU A 48 12.19 -10.93 -6.11
N ALA A 49 12.45 -9.73 -6.63
CA ALA A 49 11.99 -8.48 -6.03
C ALA A 49 10.46 -8.42 -5.90
N TRP A 50 9.70 -8.90 -6.89
CA TRP A 50 8.23 -9.00 -6.79
C TRP A 50 7.78 -9.84 -5.59
N VAL A 51 8.34 -11.04 -5.45
CA VAL A 51 7.98 -11.96 -4.36
C VAL A 51 8.33 -11.35 -3.00
N GLU A 52 9.50 -10.73 -2.89
CA GLU A 52 9.93 -10.04 -1.68
C GLU A 52 8.99 -8.89 -1.32
N LEU A 53 8.66 -8.02 -2.29
CA LEU A 53 7.74 -6.89 -2.07
C LEU A 53 6.39 -7.39 -1.57
N CYS A 54 5.82 -8.42 -2.21
CA CYS A 54 4.55 -9.02 -1.77
C CYS A 54 4.64 -9.58 -0.35
N SER A 55 5.77 -10.21 0.03
CA SER A 55 5.96 -10.77 1.38
C SER A 55 6.13 -9.71 2.47
N GLN A 56 6.67 -8.53 2.12
CA GLN A 56 6.91 -7.43 3.05
C GLN A 56 5.71 -6.48 3.17
N SER A 57 4.79 -6.55 2.22
CA SER A 57 3.56 -5.77 2.24
C SER A 57 2.63 -6.19 3.38
N ILE A 58 1.86 -5.22 3.86
CA ILE A 58 0.82 -5.48 4.87
C ILE A 58 -0.22 -6.42 4.25
N LYS A 59 -0.52 -7.52 4.94
CA LYS A 59 -1.53 -8.49 4.51
C LYS A 59 -2.88 -7.81 4.32
N GLY A 60 -3.54 -8.08 3.20
CA GLY A 60 -4.87 -7.56 2.87
C GLY A 60 -4.88 -6.10 2.37
N VAL A 61 -3.74 -5.44 2.25
CA VAL A 61 -3.67 -4.07 1.70
C VAL A 61 -3.54 -4.07 0.18
N LEU A 62 -2.66 -4.91 -0.35
CA LEU A 62 -2.43 -4.99 -1.78
C LEU A 62 -3.39 -5.98 -2.45
N THR A 63 -3.87 -5.58 -3.63
CA THR A 63 -4.88 -6.30 -4.42
C THR A 63 -4.36 -6.56 -5.84
N GLY A 64 -5.14 -7.30 -6.63
CA GLY A 64 -4.86 -7.54 -8.05
C GLY A 64 -4.74 -6.24 -8.86
N SER A 65 -5.41 -5.17 -8.44
CA SER A 65 -5.33 -3.85 -9.07
C SER A 65 -3.97 -3.18 -8.90
N ASP A 66 -3.18 -3.57 -7.90
CA ASP A 66 -1.87 -2.99 -7.60
C ASP A 66 -0.71 -3.65 -8.36
N ARG A 67 -1.00 -4.70 -9.14
CA ARG A 67 0.01 -5.50 -9.86
C ARG A 67 0.92 -4.66 -10.76
N ILE A 68 0.39 -3.64 -11.43
CA ILE A 68 1.20 -2.80 -12.35
C ILE A 68 2.23 -1.97 -11.59
N ILE A 69 1.83 -1.33 -10.48
CA ILE A 69 2.78 -0.55 -9.67
C ILE A 69 3.79 -1.46 -8.97
N LEU A 70 3.39 -2.67 -8.56
CA LEU A 70 4.30 -3.69 -8.05
C LEU A 70 5.35 -4.08 -9.09
N GLU A 71 4.95 -4.27 -10.35
CA GLU A 71 5.86 -4.66 -11.43
C GLU A 71 6.92 -3.59 -11.68
N VAL A 72 6.50 -2.32 -11.77
CA VAL A 72 7.42 -1.19 -11.93
C VAL A 72 8.39 -1.11 -10.75
N THR A 73 7.88 -1.29 -9.54
CA THR A 73 8.70 -1.24 -8.31
C THR A 73 9.70 -2.38 -8.26
N ALA A 74 9.29 -3.59 -8.65
CA ALA A 74 10.15 -4.77 -8.69
C ALA A 74 11.31 -4.59 -9.69
N ASN A 75 11.03 -4.04 -10.87
CA ASN A 75 12.07 -3.71 -11.86
C ASN A 75 13.05 -2.65 -11.35
N LEU A 76 12.54 -1.55 -10.76
CA LEU A 76 13.39 -0.50 -10.19
C LEU A 76 14.26 -1.01 -9.04
N LEU A 77 13.71 -1.87 -8.18
CA LEU A 77 14.45 -2.47 -7.07
C LEU A 77 15.55 -3.41 -7.56
N ALA A 78 15.26 -4.21 -8.58
CA ALA A 78 16.24 -5.08 -9.23
C ALA A 78 17.37 -4.28 -9.89
N GLU A 79 17.04 -3.21 -10.61
CA GLU A 79 18.04 -2.33 -11.24
C GLU A 79 18.93 -1.65 -10.18
N TYR A 80 18.32 -1.07 -9.14
CA TYR A 80 19.05 -0.45 -8.03
C TYR A 80 20.02 -1.43 -7.37
N ARG A 81 19.58 -2.67 -7.11
CA ARG A 81 20.43 -3.70 -6.49
C ARG A 81 21.55 -4.18 -7.41
N SER A 82 21.37 -4.11 -8.72
CA SER A 82 22.39 -4.52 -9.69
C SER A 82 23.54 -3.53 -9.76
N ASN A 83 23.27 -2.22 -9.70
CA ASN A 83 24.30 -1.19 -9.73
C ASN A 83 23.85 0.08 -8.99
N PRO A 84 23.99 0.12 -7.64
CA PRO A 84 23.53 1.26 -6.85
C PRO A 84 24.26 2.57 -7.17
N SER A 85 25.54 2.51 -7.53
CA SER A 85 26.37 3.71 -7.77
C SER A 85 25.99 4.45 -9.05
N GLU A 86 25.54 3.73 -10.08
CA GLU A 86 25.11 4.30 -11.37
C GLU A 86 23.58 4.47 -11.46
N PHE A 87 22.85 4.20 -10.37
CA PHE A 87 21.41 4.27 -10.38
C PHE A 87 20.93 5.73 -10.48
N ALA A 88 20.22 6.05 -11.55
CA ALA A 88 19.79 7.42 -11.82
C ALA A 88 18.92 7.99 -10.69
N VAL A 89 19.22 9.21 -10.26
CA VAL A 89 18.52 9.90 -9.15
C VAL A 89 17.00 9.96 -9.36
N GLY A 90 16.55 10.21 -10.59
CA GLY A 90 15.11 10.21 -10.91
C GLY A 90 14.44 8.86 -10.66
N LYS A 91 15.11 7.76 -11.05
CA LYS A 91 14.64 6.40 -10.76
C LYS A 91 14.62 6.11 -9.27
N TYR A 92 15.62 6.60 -8.53
CA TYR A 92 15.67 6.52 -7.07
C TYR A 92 14.47 7.21 -6.41
N THR A 93 14.14 8.43 -6.83
CA THR A 93 12.94 9.14 -6.35
C THR A 93 11.65 8.35 -6.64
N HIS A 94 11.53 7.76 -7.83
CA HIS A 94 10.37 6.93 -8.18
C HIS A 94 10.30 5.64 -7.35
N LEU A 95 11.42 4.97 -7.12
CA LEU A 95 11.49 3.77 -6.31
C LEU A 95 11.00 4.05 -4.88
N ILE A 96 11.58 5.06 -4.21
CA ILE A 96 11.16 5.46 -2.85
C ILE A 96 9.69 5.87 -2.82
N GLY A 97 9.24 6.63 -3.83
CA GLY A 97 7.84 7.04 -3.93
C GLY A 97 6.87 5.87 -4.12
N ASN A 98 7.27 4.83 -4.86
CA ASN A 98 6.44 3.64 -5.03
C ASN A 98 6.41 2.77 -3.76
N LEU A 99 7.55 2.57 -3.10
CA LEU A 99 7.62 1.88 -1.82
C LEU A 99 6.71 2.55 -0.77
N ALA A 100 6.68 3.88 -0.76
CA ALA A 100 5.76 4.66 0.08
C ALA A 100 4.28 4.38 -0.23
N ARG A 101 3.90 4.40 -1.52
CA ARG A 101 2.51 4.12 -1.96
C ARG A 101 2.06 2.70 -1.63
N LEU A 102 2.98 1.75 -1.67
CA LEU A 102 2.73 0.35 -1.30
C LEU A 102 2.75 0.10 0.22
N GLY A 103 2.93 1.14 1.04
CA GLY A 103 2.94 1.03 2.50
C GLY A 103 4.19 0.34 3.07
N LEU A 104 5.30 0.35 2.35
CA LEU A 104 6.52 -0.33 2.77
C LEU A 104 7.41 0.52 3.68
N THR A 105 7.09 1.79 3.91
CA THR A 105 7.79 2.67 4.87
C THR A 105 7.03 2.75 6.21
N PRO A 106 7.71 2.93 7.35
CA PRO A 106 7.04 3.07 8.66
C PRO A 106 5.97 4.16 8.70
N SER A 107 6.25 5.32 8.09
CA SER A 107 5.33 6.46 8.07
C SER A 107 4.11 6.20 7.19
N ASP A 108 4.28 5.47 6.08
CA ASP A 108 3.15 5.14 5.21
C ASP A 108 2.28 4.02 5.79
N ARG A 109 2.87 3.07 6.54
CA ARG A 109 2.10 2.03 7.26
C ARG A 109 1.04 2.63 8.18
N GLN A 110 1.32 3.76 8.83
CA GLN A 110 0.35 4.45 9.69
C GLN A 110 -0.92 4.92 8.95
N LYS A 111 -0.87 5.05 7.62
CA LYS A 111 -2.01 5.45 6.78
C LYS A 111 -2.96 4.28 6.52
N PHE A 112 -2.46 3.05 6.57
CA PHE A 112 -3.23 1.82 6.48
C PHE A 112 -3.74 1.51 7.89
N GLY A 113 -4.83 2.18 8.27
CA GLY A 113 -5.44 2.02 9.59
C GLY A 113 -5.89 0.57 9.80
N LEU A 114 -5.06 -0.20 10.49
CA LEU A 114 -5.44 -1.52 10.98
C LEU A 114 -6.28 -1.34 12.25
N GLU A 115 -7.37 -2.11 12.37
CA GLU A 115 -8.12 -2.18 13.62
C GLU A 115 -7.18 -2.71 14.72
N LYS A 116 -7.14 -2.02 15.86
CA LYS A 116 -6.47 -2.59 17.03
C LYS A 116 -7.23 -3.87 17.40
N PRO A 117 -6.55 -5.00 17.65
CA PRO A 117 -7.22 -6.14 18.25
C PRO A 117 -7.90 -5.64 19.52
N LYS A 118 -9.18 -5.99 19.70
CA LYS A 118 -9.87 -5.70 20.96
C LYS A 118 -9.05 -6.34 22.07
N GLU A 119 -8.56 -5.55 23.01
CA GLU A 119 -8.08 -6.09 24.28
C GLU A 119 -9.24 -6.91 24.83
N LYS A 120 -8.98 -8.20 25.09
CA LYS A 120 -9.93 -8.99 25.86
C LYS A 120 -9.99 -8.33 27.23
N ASP A 121 -11.16 -7.84 27.61
CA ASP A 121 -11.36 -7.28 28.93
C ASP A 121 -11.11 -8.42 29.94
N GLU A 122 -10.08 -8.31 30.77
CA GLU A 122 -9.73 -9.34 31.75
C GLU A 122 -10.83 -9.54 32.81
N PHE A 123 -11.87 -8.71 32.77
CA PHE A 123 -13.05 -8.74 33.62
C PHE A 123 -14.34 -9.15 32.89
N GLU A 124 -14.31 -9.53 31.61
CA GLU A 124 -15.52 -10.03 30.92
C GLU A 124 -15.99 -11.40 31.45
N ASP A 125 -15.14 -12.13 32.18
CA ASP A 125 -15.42 -13.45 32.76
C ASP A 125 -15.60 -13.45 34.31
N PHE A 126 -15.67 -12.28 34.96
CA PHE A 126 -15.90 -12.13 36.43
C PHE A 126 -17.26 -11.49 36.75
#